data_AF-R9H6H5-F1
#
_entry.id   AF-R9H6H5-F1
#
_cell.length_a   1.000
_cell.length_b   1.000
_cell.length_c   1.000
_cell.angle_alpha   90.00
_cell.angle_beta   90.00
_cell.angle_gamma   90.00
#
_symmetry.space_group_name_H-M   'P 1'
#
loop_
_entity.id
_entity.type
_entity.pdbx_description
1 polymer ?
#
loop_
_entity_poly.entity_id
_entity_poly.type
_entity_poly.pdbx_seq_one_letter_code
_entity_poly.pdbx_strand_id
1 'polypeptide(L)'
;MQELSFQSGLKLITEKSQLVYQLRNNNELLLEYLKNLPQEILEGLINKYKDSIGAVNAVRYEVAKDIRSKTLTLEKLETYYKANKGAFGSYKDVYSLIYTFIIDDDNGTIKAFLSQLAKGLQIDLQIVNETKISKVCTFAGPRNTGGEHAWFALYNKDHVNQQSAKQLFFSGYNGKVEYSLYDRKTDLHSKEPVSPENVTYQNILNSFQLEKEEILKDFPMILEPSKIGVNILRGLGLND
;
A
#
# COMPACT_ATOMS: atom_id res chain seq x y z
N MET A 1 16.92 -14.81 4.32
CA MET A 1 16.69 -14.51 2.88
C MET A 1 18.04 -14.45 2.17
N GLN A 2 18.17 -14.85 0.90
CA GLN A 2 19.44 -14.68 0.18
C GLN A 2 19.66 -13.20 -0.17
N GLU A 3 20.87 -12.67 0.02
CA GLU A 3 21.16 -11.23 -0.14
C GLU A 3 20.83 -10.69 -1.55
N LEU A 4 21.15 -11.45 -2.61
CA LEU A 4 20.84 -11.06 -3.99
C LEU A 4 19.32 -10.92 -4.23
N SER A 5 18.53 -11.81 -3.63
CA SER A 5 17.06 -11.74 -3.69
C SER A 5 16.53 -10.55 -2.91
N PHE A 6 17.17 -10.19 -1.79
CA PHE A 6 16.80 -9.02 -1.00
C PHE A 6 17.05 -7.72 -1.78
N GLN A 7 18.26 -7.57 -2.33
CA GLN A 7 18.65 -6.36 -3.06
C GLN A 7 17.80 -6.15 -4.32
N SER A 8 17.49 -7.22 -5.04
CA SER A 8 16.61 -7.15 -6.23
C SER A 8 15.19 -6.71 -5.86
N GLY A 9 14.63 -7.26 -4.77
CA GLY A 9 13.31 -6.88 -4.28
C GLY A 9 13.26 -5.45 -3.74
N LEU A 10 14.30 -5.03 -3.02
CA LEU A 10 14.43 -3.67 -2.50
C LEU A 10 14.48 -2.66 -3.64
N LYS A 11 15.33 -2.90 -4.63
CA LYS A 11 15.45 -2.07 -5.84
C LYS A 11 14.10 -1.92 -6.54
N LEU A 12 13.40 -3.03 -6.76
CA LEU A 12 12.07 -3.01 -7.38
C LEU A 12 11.09 -2.12 -6.61
N ILE A 13 11.04 -2.25 -5.28
CA ILE A 13 10.16 -1.42 -4.45
C ILE A 13 10.54 0.05 -4.53
N THR A 14 11.82 0.39 -4.40
CA THR A 14 12.25 1.79 -4.39
C THR A 14 12.04 2.45 -5.75
N GLU A 15 12.41 1.79 -6.85
CA GLU A 15 12.20 2.30 -8.21
C GLU A 15 10.71 2.49 -8.50
N LYS A 16 9.87 1.49 -8.16
CA LYS A 16 8.43 1.60 -8.38
C LYS A 16 7.80 2.68 -7.48
N SER A 17 8.23 2.83 -6.23
CA SER A 17 7.73 3.89 -5.34
C SER A 17 8.08 5.29 -5.84
N GLN A 18 9.28 5.46 -6.43
CA GLN A 18 9.72 6.71 -7.02
C GLN A 18 8.86 7.06 -8.25
N LEU A 19 8.65 6.08 -9.14
CA LEU A 19 7.80 6.24 -10.30
C LEU A 19 6.37 6.60 -9.88
N VAL A 20 5.77 5.83 -8.98
CA VAL A 20 4.41 6.08 -8.47
C VAL A 20 4.27 7.48 -7.89
N TYR A 21 5.23 7.90 -7.05
CA TYR A 21 5.23 9.24 -6.46
C TYR A 21 5.30 10.33 -7.54
N GLN A 22 6.21 10.20 -8.52
CA GLN A 22 6.33 11.16 -9.62
C GLN A 22 5.06 11.26 -10.45
N LEU A 23 4.51 10.12 -10.86
CA LEU A 23 3.32 10.05 -11.70
C LEU A 23 2.05 10.54 -10.98
N ARG A 24 1.96 10.35 -9.66
CA ARG A 24 0.82 10.84 -8.88
C ARG A 24 0.84 12.34 -8.67
N ASN A 25 2.04 12.93 -8.56
CA ASN A 25 2.22 14.34 -8.24
C ASN A 25 2.48 15.22 -9.48
N ASN A 26 2.52 14.64 -10.69
CA ASN A 26 2.75 15.36 -11.94
C ASN A 26 1.94 14.72 -13.09
N ASN A 27 0.87 15.41 -13.50
CA ASN A 27 -0.06 14.94 -14.52
C ASN A 27 0.55 14.87 -15.93
N GLU A 28 1.54 15.69 -16.19
CA GLU A 28 2.24 15.79 -17.46
C GLU A 28 3.16 14.58 -17.62
N LEU A 29 3.91 14.24 -16.55
CA LEU A 29 4.67 12.99 -16.50
C LEU A 29 3.75 11.76 -16.56
N LEU A 30 2.57 11.81 -15.92
CA LEU A 30 1.57 10.76 -16.05
C LEU A 30 1.10 10.56 -17.49
N LEU A 31 0.74 11.66 -18.17
CA LEU A 31 0.31 11.60 -19.56
C LEU A 31 1.43 11.07 -20.47
N GLU A 32 2.66 11.54 -20.26
CA GLU A 32 3.84 11.07 -21.00
C GLU A 32 4.08 9.58 -20.79
N TYR A 33 4.03 9.11 -19.54
CA TYR A 33 4.16 7.69 -19.22
C TYR A 33 3.09 6.85 -19.94
N LEU A 34 1.82 7.26 -19.86
CA LEU A 34 0.71 6.56 -20.49
C LEU A 34 0.84 6.48 -22.01
N LYS A 35 1.30 7.56 -22.66
CA LYS A 35 1.52 7.60 -24.11
C LYS A 35 2.63 6.67 -24.60
N ASN A 36 3.57 6.33 -23.71
CA ASN A 36 4.72 5.49 -24.01
C ASN A 36 4.58 4.05 -23.49
N LEU A 37 3.38 3.64 -23.08
CA LEU A 37 3.14 2.26 -22.66
C LEU A 37 3.49 1.27 -23.80
N PRO A 38 4.18 0.16 -23.48
CA PRO A 38 4.45 -0.89 -24.46
C PRO A 38 3.14 -1.42 -25.07
N GLN A 39 3.17 -1.70 -26.37
CA GLN A 39 1.99 -2.17 -27.10
C GLN A 39 1.37 -3.44 -26.49
N GLU A 40 2.21 -4.37 -26.01
CA GLU A 40 1.75 -5.60 -25.35
C GLU A 40 0.95 -5.30 -24.07
N ILE A 41 1.45 -4.40 -23.22
CA ILE A 41 0.77 -3.95 -22.00
C ILE A 41 -0.55 -3.27 -22.37
N LEU A 42 -0.54 -2.42 -23.38
CA LEU A 42 -1.72 -1.70 -23.85
C LEU A 42 -2.82 -2.64 -24.35
N GLU A 43 -2.49 -3.63 -25.18
CA GLU A 43 -3.46 -4.62 -25.65
C GLU A 43 -3.97 -5.50 -24.50
N GLY A 44 -3.11 -5.83 -23.53
CA GLY A 44 -3.51 -6.49 -22.29
C GLY A 44 -4.57 -5.70 -21.50
N LEU A 45 -4.38 -4.39 -21.37
CA LEU A 45 -5.32 -3.49 -20.69
C LEU A 45 -6.65 -3.38 -21.46
N ILE A 46 -6.60 -3.26 -22.80
CA ILE A 46 -7.80 -3.21 -23.65
C ILE A 46 -8.61 -4.50 -23.48
N ASN A 47 -7.96 -5.66 -23.59
CA ASN A 47 -8.63 -6.95 -23.41
C ASN A 47 -9.21 -7.11 -21.99
N LYS A 48 -8.48 -6.66 -20.97
CA LYS A 48 -8.94 -6.69 -19.56
C LYS A 48 -10.23 -5.87 -19.36
N TYR A 49 -10.32 -4.68 -19.97
CA TYR A 49 -11.42 -3.75 -19.68
C TYR A 49 -12.57 -3.77 -20.68
N LYS A 50 -12.39 -4.36 -21.87
CA LYS A 50 -13.41 -4.38 -22.95
C LYS A 50 -14.78 -4.86 -22.49
N ASP A 51 -14.83 -5.95 -21.73
CA ASP A 51 -16.07 -6.59 -21.27
C ASP A 51 -16.28 -6.40 -19.76
N SER A 52 -15.49 -5.53 -19.13
CA SER A 52 -15.56 -5.28 -17.68
C SER A 52 -16.74 -4.38 -17.32
N ILE A 53 -17.44 -4.73 -16.24
CA ILE A 53 -18.57 -3.96 -15.71
C ILE A 53 -18.05 -2.84 -14.78
N GLY A 54 -18.75 -1.70 -14.79
CA GLY A 54 -18.58 -0.61 -13.82
C GLY A 54 -17.93 0.64 -14.42
N ALA A 55 -18.34 1.81 -13.93
CA ALA A 55 -17.94 3.11 -14.47
C ALA A 55 -16.42 3.31 -14.56
N VAL A 56 -15.69 2.83 -13.55
CA VAL A 56 -14.22 2.91 -13.50
C VAL A 56 -13.59 2.11 -14.64
N ASN A 57 -14.03 0.87 -14.85
CA ASN A 57 -13.48 0.00 -15.88
C ASN A 57 -13.85 0.51 -17.28
N ALA A 58 -15.06 1.04 -17.45
CA ALA A 58 -15.47 1.70 -18.69
C ALA A 58 -14.53 2.87 -19.04
N VAL A 59 -14.22 3.73 -18.07
CA VAL A 59 -13.26 4.83 -18.30
C VAL A 59 -11.85 4.31 -18.59
N ARG A 60 -11.37 3.28 -17.87
CA ARG A 60 -10.06 2.67 -18.17
C ARG A 60 -10.01 2.11 -19.59
N TYR A 61 -11.09 1.49 -20.07
CA TYR A 61 -11.18 1.03 -21.45
C TYR A 61 -11.07 2.19 -22.45
N GLU A 62 -11.82 3.28 -22.23
CA GLU A 62 -11.76 4.47 -23.08
C GLU A 62 -10.36 5.09 -23.11
N VAL A 63 -9.71 5.23 -21.95
CA VAL A 63 -8.33 5.72 -21.85
C VAL A 63 -7.37 4.82 -22.63
N ALA A 64 -7.48 3.49 -22.51
CA ALA A 64 -6.63 2.57 -23.24
C ALA A 64 -6.82 2.70 -24.78
N LYS A 65 -8.06 2.87 -25.25
CA LYS A 65 -8.30 3.14 -26.68
C LYS A 65 -7.66 4.45 -27.12
N ASP A 66 -7.79 5.51 -26.33
CA ASP A 66 -7.23 6.83 -26.63
C ASP A 66 -5.70 6.83 -26.67
N ILE A 67 -5.04 6.03 -25.82
CA ILE A 67 -3.60 5.79 -25.89
C ILE A 67 -3.27 5.10 -27.22
N ARG A 68 -4.01 4.04 -27.58
CA ARG A 68 -3.78 3.28 -28.81
C ARG A 68 -3.96 4.12 -30.08
N SER A 69 -4.97 4.99 -30.12
CA SER A 69 -5.20 5.91 -31.24
C SER A 69 -4.32 7.16 -31.19
N LYS A 70 -3.45 7.30 -30.18
CA LYS A 70 -2.58 8.47 -29.97
C LYS A 70 -3.38 9.78 -29.81
N THR A 71 -4.58 9.69 -29.27
CA THR A 71 -5.52 10.81 -29.08
C THR A 71 -5.68 11.21 -27.62
N LEU A 72 -4.97 10.57 -26.68
CA LEU A 72 -5.01 10.90 -25.26
C LEU A 72 -4.40 12.29 -24.98
N THR A 73 -5.12 13.12 -24.23
CA THR A 73 -4.68 14.42 -23.73
C THR A 73 -4.97 14.53 -22.23
N LEU A 74 -4.33 15.49 -21.56
CA LEU A 74 -4.61 15.77 -20.15
C LEU A 74 -6.07 16.20 -19.95
N GLU A 75 -6.58 17.07 -20.82
CA GLU A 75 -7.98 17.52 -20.80
C GLU A 75 -8.97 16.35 -20.88
N LYS A 76 -8.69 15.33 -21.71
CA LYS A 76 -9.51 14.13 -21.78
C LYS A 76 -9.47 13.32 -20.49
N LEU A 77 -8.30 13.11 -19.90
CA LEU A 77 -8.17 12.42 -18.60
C LEU A 77 -8.96 13.13 -17.50
N GLU A 78 -8.85 14.46 -17.45
CA GLU A 78 -9.61 15.25 -16.49
C GLU A 78 -11.12 15.20 -16.75
N THR A 79 -11.53 15.25 -18.01
CA THR A 79 -12.93 15.13 -18.42
C THR A 79 -13.51 13.78 -17.98
N TYR A 80 -12.80 12.68 -18.23
CA TYR A 80 -13.21 11.36 -17.77
C TYR A 80 -13.39 11.30 -16.25
N TYR A 81 -12.46 11.90 -15.50
CA TYR A 81 -12.52 11.96 -14.05
C TYR A 81 -13.70 12.80 -13.55
N LYS A 82 -13.86 14.03 -14.07
CA LYS A 82 -14.89 14.98 -13.65
C LYS A 82 -16.29 14.48 -13.99
N ALA A 83 -16.51 13.93 -15.19
CA ALA A 83 -17.81 13.44 -15.64
C ALA A 83 -18.37 12.30 -14.79
N ASN A 84 -17.49 11.55 -14.11
CA ASN A 84 -17.86 10.37 -13.36
C ASN A 84 -17.54 10.49 -11.85
N LYS A 85 -17.21 11.69 -11.36
CA LYS A 85 -16.76 11.92 -9.98
C LYS A 85 -17.73 11.34 -8.94
N GLY A 86 -19.04 11.41 -9.19
CA GLY A 86 -20.07 10.84 -8.30
C GLY A 86 -20.06 9.30 -8.24
N ALA A 87 -19.68 8.63 -9.33
CA ALA A 87 -19.58 7.17 -9.40
C ALA A 87 -18.21 6.66 -8.90
N PHE A 88 -17.25 7.55 -8.70
CA PHE A 88 -15.85 7.25 -8.39
C PHE A 88 -15.52 7.29 -6.91
N GLY A 89 -16.49 7.15 -6.01
CA GLY A 89 -16.41 7.54 -4.58
C GLY A 89 -15.09 7.30 -3.81
N SER A 90 -14.31 6.25 -4.11
CA SER A 90 -13.01 5.97 -3.46
C SER A 90 -11.77 6.47 -4.22
N TYR A 91 -11.91 6.87 -5.48
CA TYR A 91 -10.88 7.38 -6.38
C TYR A 91 -10.81 8.90 -6.27
N LYS A 92 -9.69 9.42 -5.77
CA LYS A 92 -9.54 10.83 -5.36
C LYS A 92 -9.00 11.74 -6.45
N ASP A 93 -8.33 11.17 -7.44
CA ASP A 93 -7.58 11.88 -8.47
C ASP A 93 -7.44 11.03 -9.76
N VAL A 94 -6.94 11.64 -10.84
CA VAL A 94 -6.72 10.97 -12.13
C VAL A 94 -5.79 9.77 -11.97
N TYR A 95 -4.70 9.91 -11.21
CA TYR A 95 -3.77 8.82 -10.94
C TYR A 95 -4.49 7.60 -10.35
N SER A 96 -5.30 7.80 -9.30
CA SER A 96 -6.05 6.73 -8.62
C SER A 96 -6.99 6.00 -9.57
N LEU A 97 -7.52 6.68 -10.58
CA LEU A 97 -8.37 6.06 -11.58
C LEU A 97 -7.56 5.10 -12.48
N ILE A 98 -6.35 5.48 -12.88
CA ILE A 98 -5.55 4.74 -13.88
C ILE A 98 -4.32 4.01 -13.31
N TYR A 99 -4.14 3.94 -11.98
CA TYR A 99 -2.97 3.32 -11.34
C TYR A 99 -2.65 1.89 -11.81
N THR A 100 -3.65 1.12 -12.23
CA THR A 100 -3.46 -0.25 -12.74
C THR A 100 -2.60 -0.29 -14.01
N PHE A 101 -2.54 0.81 -14.77
CA PHE A 101 -1.70 0.95 -15.96
C PHE A 101 -0.20 1.03 -15.60
N ILE A 102 0.11 1.29 -14.33
CA ILE A 102 1.47 1.59 -13.84
C ILE A 102 2.02 0.45 -13.00
N ILE A 103 1.16 -0.29 -12.29
CA ILE A 103 1.61 -1.22 -11.24
C ILE A 103 1.27 -2.70 -11.48
N ASP A 104 0.40 -3.02 -12.44
CA ASP A 104 -0.15 -4.39 -12.56
C ASP A 104 0.94 -5.42 -12.90
N ASP A 105 1.98 -5.01 -13.62
CA ASP A 105 3.13 -5.82 -14.02
C ASP A 105 3.94 -6.34 -12.83
N ASP A 106 4.19 -5.47 -11.84
CA ASP A 106 5.07 -5.76 -10.71
C ASP A 106 4.33 -6.11 -9.42
N ASN A 107 3.00 -5.92 -9.38
CA ASN A 107 2.21 -6.04 -8.15
C ASN A 107 2.35 -7.43 -7.49
N GLY A 108 2.38 -8.50 -8.30
CA GLY A 108 2.57 -9.87 -7.81
C GLY A 108 3.96 -10.07 -7.19
N THR A 109 5.00 -9.62 -7.89
CA THR A 109 6.40 -9.73 -7.46
C THR A 109 6.67 -8.92 -6.19
N ILE A 110 6.19 -7.68 -6.12
CA ILE A 110 6.30 -6.82 -4.93
C ILE A 110 5.62 -7.48 -3.73
N LYS A 111 4.39 -8.00 -3.92
CA LYS A 111 3.66 -8.69 -2.85
C LYS A 111 4.41 -9.92 -2.36
N ALA A 112 4.97 -10.71 -3.27
CA ALA A 112 5.75 -11.90 -2.93
C ALA A 112 7.02 -11.52 -2.14
N PHE A 113 7.76 -10.52 -2.60
CA PHE A 113 8.96 -10.03 -1.91
C PHE A 113 8.63 -9.54 -0.49
N LEU A 114 7.67 -8.63 -0.32
CA LEU A 114 7.26 -8.13 1.00
C LEU A 114 6.81 -9.26 1.93
N SER A 115 6.08 -10.25 1.40
CA SER A 115 5.63 -11.41 2.18
C SER A 115 6.81 -12.28 2.64
N GLN A 116 7.81 -12.48 1.78
CA GLN A 116 9.02 -13.24 2.11
C GLN A 116 9.89 -12.47 3.10
N LEU A 117 10.04 -11.16 2.93
CA LEU A 117 10.80 -10.29 3.83
C LEU A 117 10.19 -10.30 5.24
N ALA A 118 8.88 -10.08 5.34
CA ALA A 118 8.16 -10.10 6.61
C ALA A 118 8.31 -11.45 7.35
N LYS A 119 8.13 -12.57 6.63
CA LYS A 119 8.31 -13.91 7.19
C LYS A 119 9.75 -14.19 7.63
N GLY A 120 10.72 -13.80 6.80
CA GLY A 120 12.14 -13.95 7.12
C GLY A 120 12.51 -13.22 8.40
N LEU A 121 12.10 -11.95 8.51
CA LEU A 121 12.34 -11.15 9.71
C LEU A 121 11.66 -11.76 10.94
N GLN A 122 10.42 -12.23 10.82
CA GLN A 122 9.69 -12.87 11.92
C GLN A 122 10.41 -14.13 12.44
N ILE A 123 10.97 -14.94 11.54
CA ILE A 123 11.74 -16.14 11.86
C ILE A 123 13.06 -15.78 12.53
N ASP A 124 13.85 -14.88 11.91
CA ASP A 124 15.20 -14.55 12.38
C ASP A 124 15.17 -13.75 13.69
N LEU A 125 14.09 -13.00 13.96
CA LEU A 125 13.83 -12.34 15.25
C LEU A 125 13.32 -13.30 16.33
N GLN A 126 12.94 -14.53 15.96
CA GLN A 126 12.34 -15.55 16.82
C GLN A 126 11.02 -15.10 17.46
N ILE A 127 10.13 -14.48 16.67
CA ILE A 127 8.84 -13.91 17.14
C ILE A 127 7.61 -14.46 16.37
N VAL A 128 7.76 -15.63 15.75
CA VAL A 128 6.74 -16.24 14.88
C VAL A 128 5.44 -16.54 15.62
N ASN A 129 5.52 -16.95 16.89
CA ASN A 129 4.37 -17.39 17.67
C ASN A 129 3.73 -16.27 18.50
N GLU A 130 4.33 -15.08 18.48
CA GLU A 130 4.00 -13.92 19.30
C GLU A 130 3.45 -12.76 18.45
N THR A 131 3.68 -12.80 17.13
CA THR A 131 3.31 -11.71 16.23
C THR A 131 2.45 -12.17 15.06
N LYS A 132 1.70 -11.23 14.49
CA LYS A 132 1.02 -11.34 13.19
C LYS A 132 1.73 -10.46 12.17
N ILE A 133 1.75 -10.92 10.92
CA ILE A 133 2.08 -10.09 9.77
C ILE A 133 0.78 -9.41 9.30
N SER A 134 0.81 -8.10 9.07
CA SER A 134 -0.33 -7.39 8.48
C SER A 134 -0.65 -7.93 7.09
N LYS A 135 -1.83 -7.59 6.57
CA LYS A 135 -2.06 -7.73 5.12
C LYS A 135 -1.00 -6.89 4.40
N VAL A 136 -0.12 -7.55 3.65
CA VAL A 136 0.88 -6.88 2.80
C VAL A 136 0.14 -5.95 1.84
N CYS A 137 0.54 -4.68 1.88
CA CYS A 137 -0.01 -3.64 1.03
C CYS A 137 1.00 -3.31 -0.07
N THR A 138 0.56 -3.32 -1.31
CA THR A 138 1.36 -2.86 -2.45
C THR A 138 0.93 -1.44 -2.84
N PHE A 139 1.48 -0.91 -3.94
CA PHE A 139 1.05 0.35 -4.54
C PHE A 139 -0.40 0.33 -5.06
N ALA A 140 -1.12 -0.80 -5.02
CA ALA A 140 -2.58 -0.79 -5.20
C ALA A 140 -3.27 -0.07 -4.03
N GLY A 141 -2.61 -0.01 -2.87
CA GLY A 141 -3.15 0.52 -1.63
C GLY A 141 -4.13 -0.44 -0.95
N PRO A 142 -4.50 -0.17 0.31
CA PRO A 142 -5.36 -1.06 1.09
C PRO A 142 -6.78 -1.19 0.52
N ARG A 143 -7.21 -0.21 -0.29
CA ARG A 143 -8.54 -0.12 -0.92
C ARG A 143 -8.52 -0.38 -2.43
N ASN A 144 -7.39 -0.77 -3.02
CA ASN A 144 -7.23 -0.92 -4.48
C ASN A 144 -7.57 0.36 -5.26
N THR A 145 -7.04 1.48 -4.81
CA THR A 145 -7.28 2.82 -5.40
C THR A 145 -5.97 3.56 -5.71
N GLY A 146 -4.84 2.85 -5.84
CA GLY A 146 -3.54 3.44 -6.12
C GLY A 146 -2.95 4.16 -4.90
N GLY A 147 -2.21 3.42 -4.07
CA GLY A 147 -1.42 3.96 -2.96
C GLY A 147 0.00 4.34 -3.39
N GLU A 148 0.66 5.15 -2.57
CA GLU A 148 2.07 5.54 -2.77
C GLU A 148 3.06 4.67 -2.01
N HIS A 149 2.55 3.82 -1.10
CA HIS A 149 3.36 2.98 -0.24
C HIS A 149 3.19 1.51 -0.58
N ALA A 150 4.28 0.76 -0.50
CA ALA A 150 4.27 -0.69 -0.42
C ALA A 150 4.89 -1.11 0.91
N TRP A 151 4.13 -1.79 1.76
CA TRP A 151 4.48 -1.96 3.17
C TRP A 151 3.93 -3.25 3.80
N PHE A 152 4.51 -3.61 4.95
CA PHE A 152 3.97 -4.58 5.90
C PHE A 152 4.28 -4.13 7.33
N ALA A 153 3.59 -4.74 8.28
CA ALA A 153 3.83 -4.56 9.71
C ALA A 153 3.88 -5.92 10.43
N LEU A 154 4.80 -6.07 11.38
CA LEU A 154 4.75 -7.12 12.41
C LEU A 154 4.23 -6.50 13.70
N TYR A 155 3.26 -7.12 14.35
CA TYR A 155 2.63 -6.60 15.56
C TYR A 155 2.19 -7.74 16.47
N ASN A 156 1.98 -7.46 17.76
CA ASN A 156 1.56 -8.47 18.73
C ASN A 156 0.28 -9.18 18.26
N LYS A 157 0.30 -10.52 18.29
CA LYS A 157 -0.81 -11.34 17.80
C LYS A 157 -2.11 -11.15 18.58
N ASP A 158 -2.05 -10.65 19.80
CA ASP A 158 -3.22 -10.47 20.66
C ASP A 158 -4.06 -9.27 20.21
N HIS A 159 -3.51 -8.37 19.40
CA HIS A 159 -4.32 -7.36 18.72
C HIS A 159 -5.22 -8.00 17.64
N VAL A 160 -6.44 -7.49 17.53
CA VAL A 160 -7.40 -7.90 16.49
C VAL A 160 -6.83 -7.63 15.09
N ASN A 161 -6.21 -6.47 14.92
CA ASN A 161 -5.54 -6.06 13.70
C ASN A 161 -4.46 -5.00 14.01
N GLN A 162 -3.66 -4.65 13.02
CA GLN A 162 -2.52 -3.75 13.18
C GLN A 162 -2.91 -2.30 13.52
N GLN A 163 -4.16 -1.86 13.32
CA GLN A 163 -4.52 -0.43 13.30
C GLN A 163 -4.35 0.28 14.65
N SER A 164 -4.26 -0.45 15.76
CA SER A 164 -4.09 0.08 17.11
C SER A 164 -2.78 -0.36 17.79
N ALA A 165 -1.95 -1.14 17.11
CA ALA A 165 -0.74 -1.73 17.69
C ALA A 165 0.49 -0.86 17.43
N LYS A 166 1.49 -0.95 18.29
CA LYS A 166 2.88 -0.72 17.93
C LYS A 166 3.33 -1.79 16.92
N GLN A 167 4.15 -1.39 15.96
CA GLN A 167 4.51 -2.22 14.81
C GLN A 167 6.00 -2.15 14.54
N LEU A 168 6.61 -3.28 14.20
CA LEU A 168 7.82 -3.27 13.38
C LEU A 168 7.37 -3.06 11.93
N PHE A 169 7.56 -1.85 11.43
CA PHE A 169 6.98 -1.38 10.18
C PHE A 169 8.04 -1.26 9.11
N PHE A 170 7.74 -1.75 7.90
CA PHE A 170 8.58 -1.57 6.72
C PHE A 170 7.76 -0.95 5.60
N SER A 171 8.29 0.06 4.91
CA SER A 171 7.63 0.71 3.77
C SER A 171 8.63 1.17 2.71
N GLY A 172 8.26 1.04 1.44
CA GLY A 172 8.86 1.78 0.34
C GLY A 172 7.98 2.96 -0.08
N TYR A 173 8.55 4.15 -0.16
CA TYR A 173 7.85 5.39 -0.52
C TYR A 173 8.80 6.40 -1.15
N ASN A 174 8.44 6.97 -2.30
CA ASN A 174 9.20 8.02 -3.00
C ASN A 174 10.71 7.73 -3.09
N GLY A 175 11.05 6.54 -3.58
CA GLY A 175 12.44 6.10 -3.74
C GLY A 175 13.17 5.77 -2.44
N LYS A 176 12.53 5.95 -1.28
CA LYS A 176 13.11 5.72 0.04
C LYS A 176 12.54 4.47 0.69
N VAL A 177 13.26 4.01 1.70
CA VAL A 177 12.92 2.85 2.52
C VAL A 177 12.76 3.31 3.95
N GLU A 178 11.69 2.87 4.58
CA GLU A 178 11.46 3.05 6.00
C GLU A 178 11.45 1.67 6.68
N TYR A 179 12.15 1.57 7.80
CA TYR A 179 12.08 0.43 8.72
C TYR A 179 12.21 0.96 10.14
N SER A 180 11.08 1.00 10.87
CA SER A 180 10.99 1.68 12.16
C SER A 180 10.04 0.95 13.11
N LEU A 181 10.11 1.31 14.39
CA LEU A 181 9.01 1.10 15.32
C LEU A 181 7.96 2.18 15.05
N TYR A 182 6.79 1.76 14.60
CA TYR A 182 5.65 2.64 14.33
C TYR A 182 4.58 2.47 15.42
N ASP A 183 4.32 3.54 16.17
CA ASP A 183 3.23 3.61 17.12
C ASP A 183 1.99 4.21 16.46
N ARG A 184 1.01 3.35 16.16
CA ARG A 184 -0.25 3.75 15.52
C ARG A 184 -1.11 4.70 16.34
N LYS A 185 -0.96 4.70 17.66
CA LYS A 185 -1.76 5.55 18.55
C LYS A 185 -1.28 6.99 18.52
N THR A 186 0.03 7.19 18.46
CA THR A 186 0.67 8.51 18.43
C THR A 186 1.04 8.96 17.02
N ASP A 187 0.96 8.05 16.04
CA ASP A 187 1.40 8.24 14.66
C ASP A 187 2.91 8.57 14.55
N LEU A 188 3.71 8.03 15.48
CA LEU A 188 5.16 8.29 15.55
C LEU A 188 5.96 7.11 15.03
N HIS A 189 7.00 7.44 14.26
CA HIS A 189 7.99 6.50 13.75
C HIS A 189 9.32 6.73 14.45
N SER A 190 10.00 5.67 14.89
CA SER A 190 11.28 5.78 15.60
C SER A 190 12.43 6.27 14.71
N LYS A 191 12.27 6.21 13.38
CA LYS A 191 13.31 6.51 12.39
C LYS A 191 12.71 7.17 11.16
N GLU A 192 13.49 8.08 10.57
CA GLU A 192 13.18 8.69 9.28
C GLU A 192 13.46 7.72 8.12
N PRO A 193 12.74 7.84 6.99
CA PRO A 193 13.05 7.09 5.77
C PRO A 193 14.46 7.37 5.24
N VAL A 194 15.15 6.33 4.81
CA VAL A 194 16.53 6.36 4.30
C VAL A 194 16.61 6.02 2.81
N SER A 195 17.70 6.41 2.17
CA SER A 195 17.99 6.03 0.78
C SER A 195 18.41 4.55 0.68
N PRO A 196 18.08 3.84 -0.41
CA PRO A 196 18.22 2.39 -0.50
C PRO A 196 19.66 1.88 -0.63
N GLU A 197 20.63 2.73 -0.99
CA GLU A 197 21.99 2.31 -1.39
C GLU A 197 22.74 1.59 -0.27
N ASN A 198 22.36 1.86 0.99
CA ASN A 198 22.99 1.27 2.18
C ASN A 198 22.04 0.38 2.99
N VAL A 199 20.86 0.05 2.44
CA VAL A 199 19.90 -0.79 3.15
C VAL A 199 20.20 -2.25 2.84
N THR A 200 20.55 -3.01 3.89
CA THR A 200 20.71 -4.47 3.83
C THR A 200 19.67 -5.16 4.70
N TYR A 201 19.44 -6.45 4.44
CA TYR A 201 18.58 -7.26 5.30
C TYR A 201 19.05 -7.23 6.76
N GLN A 202 20.37 -7.27 6.99
CA GLN A 202 20.95 -7.24 8.32
C GLN A 202 20.72 -5.90 9.03
N ASN A 203 20.69 -4.77 8.31
CA ASN A 203 20.39 -3.47 8.93
C ASN A 203 18.95 -3.44 9.46
N ILE A 204 18.00 -3.96 8.68
CA ILE A 204 16.59 -4.04 9.09
C ILE A 204 16.45 -5.01 10.27
N LEU A 205 17.06 -6.19 10.20
CA LEU A 205 17.01 -7.19 11.26
C LEU A 205 17.59 -6.63 12.57
N ASN A 206 18.75 -5.99 12.53
CA ASN A 206 19.37 -5.36 13.70
C ASN A 206 18.50 -4.24 14.27
N SER A 207 17.90 -3.41 13.40
CA SER A 207 16.96 -2.37 13.83
C SER A 207 15.79 -2.96 14.60
N PHE A 208 15.11 -3.94 14.00
CA PHE A 208 13.94 -4.56 14.58
C PHE A 208 14.26 -5.38 15.82
N GLN A 209 15.46 -5.97 15.91
CA GLN A 209 15.90 -6.68 17.10
C GLN A 209 15.99 -5.76 18.32
N LEU A 210 16.36 -4.49 18.15
CA LEU A 210 16.37 -3.50 19.24
C LEU A 210 14.96 -3.08 19.67
N GLU A 211 14.00 -3.13 18.76
CA GLU A 211 12.63 -2.60 18.96
C GLU A 211 11.61 -3.70 19.26
N LYS A 212 11.94 -4.99 19.07
CA LYS A 212 10.96 -6.09 19.13
C LYS A 212 10.23 -6.18 20.47
N GLU A 213 10.92 -5.92 21.58
CA GLU A 213 10.31 -5.97 22.91
C GLU A 213 9.18 -4.94 23.09
N GLU A 214 9.25 -3.80 22.40
CA GLU A 214 8.20 -2.79 22.44
C GLU A 214 6.89 -3.27 21.83
N ILE A 215 6.97 -4.07 20.77
CA ILE A 215 5.77 -4.67 20.16
C ILE A 215 5.30 -5.89 20.94
N LEU A 216 6.20 -6.71 21.51
CA LEU A 216 5.81 -7.93 22.24
C LEU A 216 5.09 -7.61 23.55
N LYS A 217 5.36 -6.45 24.15
CA LYS A 217 4.71 -5.95 25.37
C LYS A 217 3.50 -5.05 25.09
N ASP A 218 3.22 -4.76 23.81
CA ASP A 218 2.03 -4.02 23.41
C ASP A 218 0.84 -4.98 23.32
N PHE A 219 -0.03 -4.91 24.32
CA PHE A 219 -1.28 -5.68 24.37
C PHE A 219 -2.45 -4.74 24.08
N PRO A 220 -3.53 -5.25 23.45
CA PRO A 220 -4.72 -4.43 23.23
C PRO A 220 -5.25 -3.94 24.58
N MET A 221 -5.60 -2.65 24.66
CA MET A 221 -6.31 -2.14 25.83
C MET A 221 -7.63 -2.91 25.96
N ILE A 222 -7.75 -3.71 27.03
CA ILE A 222 -9.01 -4.32 27.42
C ILE A 222 -9.92 -3.17 27.84
N LEU A 223 -10.90 -2.84 27.01
CA LEU A 223 -12.01 -2.01 27.46
C LEU A 223 -12.77 -2.85 28.48
N GLU A 224 -12.66 -2.48 29.76
CA GLU A 224 -13.46 -3.09 30.82
C GLU A 224 -14.95 -3.08 30.43
N PRO A 225 -15.67 -4.20 30.63
CA PRO A 225 -17.11 -4.31 30.33
C PRO A 225 -17.99 -3.23 30.98
N SER A 226 -17.48 -2.55 32.01
CA SER A 226 -18.17 -1.49 32.76
C SER A 226 -18.55 -0.26 31.92
N LYS A 227 -18.03 -0.10 30.70
CA LYS A 227 -18.43 0.99 29.78
C LYS A 227 -19.39 0.59 28.66
N ILE A 228 -19.70 -0.70 28.51
CA ILE A 228 -20.68 -1.19 27.52
C ILE A 228 -22.12 -1.11 28.08
N GLY A 229 -22.28 -1.16 29.41
CA GLY A 229 -23.58 -1.23 30.08
C GLY A 229 -24.37 0.08 30.24
N VAL A 230 -23.78 1.27 30.04
CA VAL A 230 -24.48 2.55 30.33
C VAL A 230 -25.15 3.17 29.10
N ASN A 231 -24.70 2.86 27.89
CA ASN A 231 -25.24 3.47 26.67
C ASN A 231 -26.29 2.61 25.92
N ILE A 232 -26.52 1.36 26.33
CA ILE A 232 -27.59 0.54 25.73
C ILE A 232 -28.93 0.75 26.47
N LEU A 233 -28.92 1.13 27.76
CA LEU A 233 -30.14 1.33 28.55
C LEU A 233 -30.81 2.70 28.36
N ARG A 234 -30.08 3.75 27.96
CA ARG A 234 -30.68 5.08 27.67
C ARG A 234 -31.38 5.16 26.31
N GLY A 235 -31.15 4.21 25.41
CA GLY A 235 -31.78 4.17 24.08
C GLY A 235 -33.07 3.35 23.99
N LEU A 236 -33.45 2.64 25.05
CA LEU A 236 -34.60 1.72 25.04
C LEU A 236 -35.80 2.17 25.87
N GLY A 237 -35.77 3.37 26.47
CA GLY A 237 -36.97 3.99 27.05
C GLY A 237 -37.71 3.15 28.10
N LEU A 238 -37.00 2.29 28.83
CA LEU A 238 -37.55 1.59 29.98
C LEU A 238 -37.04 2.30 31.24
N ASN A 239 -37.87 3.20 31.76
CA ASN A 239 -37.77 3.66 33.13
C ASN A 239 -38.60 2.71 33.99
N ASP A 240 -38.06 2.34 35.15
CA ASP A 240 -38.89 1.98 36.31
C ASP A 240 -39.75 3.19 36.74
#